data_AF-A0A2D7PBZ4-F1
#
_entry.id   AF-A0A2D7PBZ4-F1
#
_cell.length_a   1.000
_cell.length_b   1.000
_cell.length_c   1.000
_cell.angle_alpha   90.00
_cell.angle_beta   90.00
_cell.angle_gamma   90.00
#
_symmetry.space_group_name_H-M   'P 1'
#
loop_
_entity.id
_entity.type
_entity.pdbx_description
1 polymer ?
#
loop_
_entity_poly.entity_id
_entity_poly.type
_entity_poly.pdbx_seq_one_letter_code
_entity_poly.pdbx_strand_id
1 'polypeptide(L)' 'MTEAKLKYKQGSFEIVEDGDYVFCAVSKRKIPLNDLRYWNVDLQEAYFSPIEVEKKLNEKA' A
#
# COMPACT_ATOMS: atom_id res chain seq x y z
N MET A 1 -4.06 -2.20 -16.22
CA MET A 1 -4.00 -2.62 -14.81
C MET A 1 -2.79 -3.52 -14.62
N THR A 2 -1.63 -2.91 -14.47
CA THR A 2 -0.35 -3.56 -14.15
C THR A 2 0.02 -3.27 -12.68
N GLU A 3 0.71 -4.20 -12.02
CA GLU A 3 1.25 -3.97 -10.67
C GLU A 3 2.40 -2.97 -10.77
N ALA A 4 2.30 -1.87 -10.04
CA ALA A 4 3.38 -0.91 -9.87
C ALA A 4 4.25 -1.35 -8.68
N LYS A 5 5.58 -1.24 -8.82
CA LYS A 5 6.46 -1.29 -7.66
C LYS A 5 6.83 0.11 -7.26
N LEU A 6 6.45 0.49 -6.05
CA LEU A 6 6.82 1.77 -5.47
C LEU A 6 7.86 1.58 -4.38
N LYS A 7 8.81 2.51 -4.32
CA LYS A 7 9.74 2.68 -3.23
C LYS A 7 9.32 3.88 -2.41
N TYR A 8 8.83 3.64 -1.22
CA TYR A 8 8.33 4.68 -0.34
C TYR A 8 9.50 5.45 0.29
N LYS A 9 9.39 6.78 0.34
CA LYS A 9 10.35 7.70 0.96
C LYS A 9 9.61 8.59 1.97
N GLN A 10 10.37 9.29 2.80
CA GLN A 10 9.83 10.24 3.79
C GLN A 10 9.18 11.43 3.07
N GLY A 11 7.87 11.30 2.76
CA GLY A 11 7.05 12.34 2.12
C GLY A 11 6.75 12.15 0.64
N SER A 12 7.33 11.14 -0.02
CA SER A 12 7.07 10.83 -1.43
C SER A 12 7.32 9.35 -1.72
N PHE A 13 6.92 8.87 -2.89
CA PHE A 13 7.27 7.53 -3.35
C PHE A 13 7.88 7.60 -4.74
N GLU A 14 8.77 6.67 -5.03
CA GLU A 14 9.46 6.55 -6.30
C GLU A 14 8.94 5.32 -7.03
N ILE A 15 8.54 5.50 -8.30
CA ILE A 15 8.02 4.39 -9.11
C ILE A 15 9.23 3.61 -9.65
N VAL A 16 9.42 2.40 -9.15
CA VAL A 16 10.47 1.46 -9.59
C VAL A 16 10.00 0.67 -10.81
N GLU A 17 8.74 0.22 -10.81
CA GLU A 17 8.07 -0.36 -11.98
C GLU A 17 6.78 0.41 -12.24
N ASP A 18 6.56 0.79 -13.51
CA ASP A 18 5.34 1.46 -13.93
C ASP A 18 4.15 0.51 -13.80
N GLY A 19 3.06 1.04 -13.27
CA GLY A 19 1.82 0.31 -13.14
C GLY A 19 0.69 1.21 -12.73
N ASP A 20 -0.51 0.63 -12.56
CA ASP A 20 -1.72 1.36 -12.21
C ASP A 20 -2.07 1.23 -10.73
N TYR A 21 -1.62 0.14 -10.09
CA TYR A 21 -1.99 -0.20 -8.72
C TYR A 21 -0.87 -0.89 -7.95
N VAL A 22 -0.87 -0.76 -6.63
CA VAL A 22 -0.02 -1.52 -5.70
C VAL A 22 -0.86 -2.47 -4.87
N PHE A 23 -0.23 -3.45 -4.23
CA PHE A 23 -0.94 -4.34 -3.30
C PHE A 23 -0.85 -3.84 -1.86
N CYS A 24 -1.98 -3.85 -1.16
CA CYS A 24 -2.02 -3.65 0.27
C CYS A 24 -1.24 -4.77 0.98
N ALA A 25 -0.29 -4.41 1.84
CA ALA A 25 0.49 -5.40 2.58
C ALA A 25 -0.35 -6.19 3.60
N VAL A 26 -1.51 -5.66 3.97
CA VAL A 26 -2.44 -6.29 4.92
C VAL A 26 -3.41 -7.23 4.23
N SER A 27 -4.27 -6.70 3.38
CA SER A 27 -5.37 -7.47 2.76
C SER A 27 -5.06 -7.97 1.35
N LYS A 28 -3.86 -7.69 0.80
CA LYS A 28 -3.50 -7.99 -0.60
C LYS A 28 -4.54 -7.50 -1.61
N ARG A 29 -5.22 -6.40 -1.28
CA ARG A 29 -6.13 -5.70 -2.18
C ARG A 29 -5.34 -4.80 -3.12
N LYS A 30 -5.88 -4.59 -4.32
CA LYS A 30 -5.31 -3.67 -5.30
C LYS A 30 -5.67 -2.24 -4.91
N ILE A 31 -4.66 -1.41 -4.68
CA ILE A 31 -4.75 0.00 -4.37
C ILE A 31 -4.32 0.76 -5.61
N PRO A 32 -5.23 1.47 -6.31
CA PRO A 32 -4.82 2.35 -7.40
C PRO A 32 -3.80 3.37 -6.89
N LEU A 33 -2.76 3.67 -7.68
CA LEU A 33 -1.78 4.70 -7.31
C LEU A 33 -2.43 6.04 -6.99
N ASN A 34 -3.55 6.35 -7.65
CA ASN A 34 -4.31 7.57 -7.45
C ASN A 34 -5.05 7.62 -6.10
N ASP A 35 -5.30 6.45 -5.49
CA ASP A 35 -5.94 6.29 -4.17
C ASP A 35 -4.91 5.99 -3.05
N LEU A 36 -3.63 5.84 -3.41
CA LEU A 36 -2.57 5.57 -2.46
C LEU A 36 -2.28 6.81 -1.59
N ARG A 37 -2.93 6.85 -0.42
CA ARG A 37 -2.76 7.94 0.57
C ARG A 37 -1.96 7.54 1.81
N TYR A 38 -1.90 6.24 2.10
CA TYR A 38 -1.29 5.73 3.33
C TYR A 38 -0.23 4.69 3.00
N TRP A 39 1.01 4.98 3.37
CA TRP A 39 2.13 4.06 3.21
C TRP A 39 3.10 4.20 4.38
N ASN A 40 3.87 3.14 4.61
CA ASN A 40 4.94 3.14 5.60
C ASN A 40 6.31 3.05 4.90
N VAL A 41 7.17 4.01 5.22
CA VAL A 41 8.52 4.12 4.64
C VAL A 41 9.47 3.09 5.26
N ASP A 42 9.35 2.80 6.55
CA ASP A 42 10.20 1.80 7.23
C ASP A 42 9.90 0.39 6.74
N LEU A 43 8.61 0.06 6.58
CA LEU A 43 8.18 -1.27 6.17
C LEU A 43 8.07 -1.41 4.64
N GLN A 44 8.14 -0.30 3.89
CA GLN A 44 7.86 -0.26 2.45
C GLN A 44 6.48 -0.85 2.09
N GLU A 45 5.48 -0.62 2.94
CA GLU A 45 4.15 -1.22 2.83
C GLU A 45 3.08 -0.17 2.47
N ALA A 46 2.19 -0.52 1.54
CA ALA A 46 1.01 0.25 1.19
C ALA A 46 -0.20 -0.18 2.03
N TYR A 47 -1.05 0.78 2.42
CA TYR A 47 -2.30 0.51 3.13
C TYR A 47 -3.46 1.19 2.39
N PHE A 48 -4.56 0.46 2.13
CA PHE A 48 -5.70 1.02 1.42
C PHE A 48 -6.56 1.88 2.35
N SER A 49 -6.63 1.54 3.63
CA SER A 49 -7.39 2.30 4.61
C SER A 49 -6.86 2.07 6.03
N PRO A 50 -6.95 3.05 6.95
CA PRO A 50 -6.69 2.83 8.38
C PRO A 50 -7.54 1.70 8.97
N ILE A 51 -8.72 1.43 8.40
CA ILE A 51 -9.63 0.35 8.81
C ILE A 51 -9.03 -1.04 8.53
N GLU A 52 -8.16 -1.18 7.51
CA GLU A 52 -7.50 -2.46 7.24
C GLU A 52 -6.42 -2.79 8.26
N VAL A 53 -5.73 -1.78 8.80
CA VAL A 53 -4.80 -1.96 9.93
C VAL A 53 -5.57 -2.53 11.14
N GLU A 54 -6.75 -1.98 11.41
CA GLU A 54 -7.65 -2.48 12.46
C GLU A 54 -8.14 -3.90 12.16
N LYS A 55 -8.42 -4.23 10.90
CA LYS A 55 -8.78 -5.59 10.48
C LYS A 55 -7.65 -6.60 10.65
N LYS A 56 -6.38 -6.23 10.44
CA LYS A 56 -5.21 -7.08 10.74
C LYS A 56 -5.11 -7.42 12.23
N LEU A 57 -5.53 -6.50 13.10
CA LEU A 57 -5.64 -6.76 14.53
C LEU A 57 -6.83 -7.67 14.87
N ASN A 58 -7.95 -7.53 14.18
CA ASN A 58 -9.20 -8.20 14.55
C ASN A 58 -9.36 -9.62 13.99
N GLU A 59 -8.64 -10.02 12.93
CA GLU A 59 -8.71 -11.38 12.36
C GLU A 59 -7.95 -12.45 13.20
N LYS A 60 -7.45 -12.05 14.38
CA LYS A 60 -6.88 -12.95 15.41
C LYS A 60 -7.80 -13.17 16.62
N ALA A 61 -9.11 -12.94 16.48
CA ALA A 61 -10.10 -13.28 17.49
C ALA A 61 -10.74 -14.64 17.21
#